data_AF-A0AAV4D041-F1
#
_entry.id   AF-A0AAV4D041-F1
#
_cell.length_a   1.000
_cell.length_b   1.000
_cell.length_c   1.000
_cell.angle_alpha   90.00
_cell.angle_beta   90.00
_cell.angle_gamma   90.00
#
_symmetry.space_group_name_H-M   'P 1'
#
loop_
_entity.id
_entity.type
_entity.pdbx_description
1 polymer ?
#
loop_
_entity_poly.entity_id
_entity_poly.type
_entity_poly.pdbx_seq_one_letter_code
_entity_poly.pdbx_strand_id
1 'polypeptide(L)'
;MYWEQTASMRIKNKTSTFQDIKRGVRQGCVLSPDLFSLYSEIIMRNLENHPGIKVSGQNINNLRYADDTVLIAENKEDLQKLLNIVEEESRKKGLELNSKKTEVMVVISRKQESPKCDIFINKVKLKQTEKFKYLGTIISNDGKTNREISARTAQAKINFQKMKTILTNKHISIETRKRAL
;
A
#
# COMPACT_ATOMS: atom_id res chain seq x y z
N MET A 1 -17.77 17.24 -0.72
CA MET A 1 -16.96 17.09 0.52
C MET A 1 -16.09 18.32 0.76
N TYR A 2 -15.37 18.81 -0.25
CA TYR A 2 -14.70 20.12 -0.19
C TYR A 2 -15.33 21.04 -1.24
N TRP A 3 -15.74 22.25 -0.82
CA TRP A 3 -16.35 23.25 -1.70
C TRP A 3 -15.30 24.30 -2.09
N GLU A 4 -15.37 24.81 -3.34
CA GLU A 4 -14.50 25.89 -3.85
C GLU A 4 -12.99 25.67 -3.60
N GLN A 5 -12.55 24.41 -3.64
CA GLN A 5 -11.15 24.10 -3.43
C GLN A 5 -10.34 24.48 -4.67
N THR A 6 -9.27 25.26 -4.49
CA THR A 6 -8.30 25.57 -5.54
C THR A 6 -6.90 25.08 -5.18
N ALA A 7 -6.07 24.76 -6.17
CA ALA A 7 -4.65 24.50 -5.97
C ALA A 7 -3.78 25.07 -7.08
N SER A 8 -2.51 25.36 -6.74
CA SER A 8 -1.45 25.75 -7.67
C SER A 8 -0.24 24.85 -7.48
N MET A 9 0.51 24.57 -8.54
CA MET A 9 1.73 23.80 -8.49
C MET A 9 2.95 24.73 -8.48
N ARG A 10 3.91 24.48 -7.58
CA ARG A 10 5.21 25.16 -7.57
C ARG A 10 6.31 24.21 -8.00
N ILE A 11 7.03 24.56 -9.08
CA ILE A 11 8.21 23.84 -9.57
C ILE A 11 9.40 24.81 -9.53
N LYS A 12 10.38 24.54 -8.68
CA LYS A 12 11.49 25.47 -8.39
C LYS A 12 10.93 26.84 -7.97
N ASN A 13 11.28 27.90 -8.70
CA ASN A 13 10.85 29.28 -8.44
C ASN A 13 9.64 29.72 -9.28
N LYS A 14 8.96 28.79 -9.97
CA LYS A 14 7.76 29.10 -10.77
C LYS A 14 6.53 28.47 -10.11
N THR A 15 5.48 29.27 -9.97
CA THR A 15 4.17 28.84 -9.46
C THR A 15 3.14 28.97 -10.58
N SER A 16 2.31 27.95 -10.77
CA SER A 16 1.21 27.99 -11.74
C SER A 16 0.10 28.91 -11.26
N THR A 17 -0.86 29.21 -12.14
CA THR A 17 -2.15 29.77 -11.72
C THR A 17 -2.90 28.77 -10.84
N PHE A 18 -3.82 29.29 -10.03
CA PHE A 18 -4.76 28.47 -9.28
C PHE A 18 -5.75 27.81 -10.24
N GLN A 19 -6.04 26.54 -9.97
CA GLN A 19 -7.06 25.77 -10.68
C GLN A 19 -8.03 25.15 -9.68
N ASP A 20 -9.30 25.05 -10.08
CA ASP A 20 -10.34 24.42 -9.29
C ASP A 20 -10.11 22.91 -9.18
N ILE A 21 -10.11 22.41 -7.95
CA ILE A 21 -10.11 20.98 -7.65
C ILE A 21 -11.56 20.51 -7.58
N LYS A 22 -11.97 19.74 -8.58
CA LYS A 22 -13.32 19.16 -8.66
C LYS A 22 -13.42 17.77 -8.05
N ARG A 23 -12.29 17.09 -7.79
CA ARG A 23 -12.23 15.71 -7.30
C ARG A 23 -11.06 15.51 -6.36
N GLY A 24 -11.24 14.62 -5.39
CA GLY A 24 -10.22 14.26 -4.41
C GLY A 24 -10.46 14.89 -3.04
N VAL A 25 -9.51 14.64 -2.14
CA VAL A 25 -9.48 15.18 -0.78
C VAL A 25 -8.32 16.17 -0.64
N ARG A 26 -8.46 17.16 0.24
CA ARG A 26 -7.42 18.19 0.44
C ARG A 26 -6.19 17.62 1.14
N GLN A 27 -5.03 17.64 0.49
CA GLN A 27 -3.78 17.23 1.13
C GLN A 27 -3.44 18.14 2.33
N GLY A 28 -2.98 17.54 3.43
CA GLY A 28 -2.66 18.26 4.68
C GLY A 28 -3.87 18.66 5.53
N CYS A 29 -5.11 18.38 5.09
CA CYS A 29 -6.29 18.55 5.93
C CYS A 29 -6.45 17.36 6.88
N VAL A 30 -6.70 17.66 8.16
CA VAL A 30 -6.88 16.65 9.22
C VAL A 30 -8.06 15.71 8.95
N LEU A 31 -9.13 16.21 8.29
CA LEU A 31 -10.33 15.42 7.98
C LEU A 31 -10.22 14.59 6.70
N SER A 32 -9.26 14.88 5.83
CA SER A 32 -9.12 14.18 4.55
C SER A 32 -8.95 12.66 4.67
N PRO A 33 -8.14 12.14 5.61
CA PRO A 33 -8.05 10.69 5.85
C PRO A 33 -9.40 10.07 6.21
N ASP A 34 -10.13 10.65 7.17
CA ASP A 34 -11.42 10.11 7.64
C ASP A 34 -12.46 10.08 6.52
N LEU A 35 -12.53 11.16 5.75
CA LEU A 35 -13.42 11.27 4.60
C LEU A 35 -13.09 10.24 3.51
N PHE A 36 -11.81 10.01 3.24
CA PHE A 36 -11.39 8.99 2.30
C PHE A 36 -11.69 7.57 2.81
N SER A 37 -11.49 7.32 4.10
CA SER A 37 -11.86 6.05 4.74
C SER A 37 -13.36 5.77 4.68
N LEU A 38 -14.21 6.78 4.94
CA LEU A 38 -15.65 6.64 4.79
C LEU A 38 -16.05 6.36 3.33
N TYR A 39 -15.37 7.00 2.38
CA TYR A 39 -15.63 6.79 0.97
C TYR A 39 -15.26 5.39 0.50
N SER A 40 -14.08 4.89 0.89
CA SER A 40 -13.63 3.54 0.56
C SER A 40 -14.48 2.47 1.25
N GLU A 41 -14.97 2.74 2.45
CA GLU A 41 -15.91 1.87 3.16
C GLU A 41 -17.19 1.60 2.36
N ILE A 42 -17.74 2.59 1.66
CA ILE A 42 -18.93 2.40 0.81
C ILE A 42 -18.67 1.36 -0.30
N ILE A 43 -17.46 1.33 -0.85
CA ILE A 43 -17.05 0.37 -1.88
C ILE A 43 -16.86 -1.01 -1.26
N MET A 44 -16.21 -1.06 -0.09
CA MET A 44 -15.77 -2.31 0.54
C MET A 44 -16.89 -3.06 1.25
N ARG A 45 -17.98 -2.39 1.64
CA ARG A 45 -19.18 -3.05 2.20
C ARG A 45 -19.77 -4.10 1.28
N ASN A 46 -19.63 -3.92 -0.03
CA ASN A 46 -20.09 -4.91 -1.01
C ASN A 46 -19.30 -6.22 -0.94
N LEU A 47 -18.18 -6.28 -0.20
CA LEU A 47 -17.39 -7.49 -0.02
C LEU A 47 -17.78 -8.25 1.25
N GLU A 48 -18.54 -7.70 2.21
CA GLU A 48 -18.76 -8.31 3.54
C GLU A 48 -19.25 -9.76 3.49
N ASN A 49 -20.13 -10.07 2.53
CA ASN A 49 -20.74 -11.40 2.37
C ASN A 49 -19.96 -12.32 1.41
N HIS A 50 -18.79 -11.89 0.92
CA HIS A 50 -17.97 -12.67 -0.01
C HIS A 50 -16.90 -13.50 0.72
N PRO A 51 -16.56 -14.68 0.20
CA PRO A 51 -15.57 -15.56 0.80
C PRO A 51 -14.20 -14.87 0.88
N GLY A 52 -13.54 -15.03 2.03
CA GLY A 52 -12.16 -14.66 2.30
C GLY A 52 -11.43 -15.82 2.97
N ILE A 53 -10.49 -15.51 3.85
CA ILE A 53 -9.83 -16.49 4.72
C ILE A 53 -10.43 -16.44 6.13
N LYS A 54 -10.53 -17.59 6.80
CA LYS A 54 -10.95 -17.64 8.22
C LYS A 54 -9.76 -17.44 9.14
N VAL A 55 -9.80 -16.38 9.96
CA VAL A 55 -8.83 -16.12 11.02
C VAL A 55 -9.59 -15.98 12.33
N SER A 56 -9.31 -16.87 13.28
CA SER A 56 -9.99 -16.88 14.60
C SER A 56 -11.52 -16.85 14.51
N GLY A 57 -12.09 -17.57 13.52
CA GLY A 57 -13.53 -17.64 13.29
C GLY A 57 -14.14 -16.47 12.51
N GLN A 58 -13.35 -15.42 12.21
CA GLN A 58 -13.78 -14.28 11.41
C GLN A 58 -13.36 -14.46 9.95
N ASN A 59 -14.25 -14.08 9.03
CA ASN A 59 -13.95 -14.04 7.60
C ASN A 59 -13.21 -12.74 7.28
N ILE A 60 -12.00 -12.85 6.74
CA ILE A 60 -11.19 -11.72 6.31
C ILE A 60 -10.95 -11.84 4.81
N ASN A 61 -11.56 -10.94 4.04
CA ASN A 61 -11.36 -10.86 2.59
C ASN A 61 -10.65 -9.59 2.13
N ASN A 62 -10.46 -8.62 3.03
CA ASN A 62 -9.71 -7.41 2.76
C ASN A 62 -8.97 -6.88 3.99
N LEU A 63 -7.84 -6.21 3.77
CA LEU A 63 -7.11 -5.41 4.76
C LEU A 63 -6.89 -4.01 4.17
N ARG A 64 -7.03 -2.98 5.00
CA ARG A 64 -7.06 -1.59 4.54
C ARG A 64 -6.22 -0.71 5.44
N TYR A 65 -5.39 0.14 4.85
CA TYR A 65 -4.64 1.17 5.55
C TYR A 65 -4.48 2.40 4.65
N ALA A 66 -5.11 3.50 5.03
CA ALA A 66 -5.18 4.71 4.20
C ALA A 66 -5.66 4.37 2.77
N ASP A 67 -4.84 4.62 1.76
CA ASP A 67 -5.07 4.31 0.34
C ASP A 67 -4.63 2.91 -0.09
N ASP A 68 -3.88 2.19 0.75
CA ASP A 68 -3.47 0.81 0.47
C ASP A 68 -4.59 -0.18 0.85
N THR A 69 -4.98 -1.04 -0.10
CA THR A 69 -5.93 -2.13 0.11
C THR A 69 -5.34 -3.46 -0.36
N VAL A 70 -5.50 -4.49 0.46
CA VAL A 70 -5.16 -5.88 0.15
C VAL A 70 -6.45 -6.69 0.08
N LEU A 71 -6.63 -7.47 -0.98
CA LEU A 71 -7.70 -8.46 -1.09
C LEU A 71 -7.13 -9.85 -0.84
N ILE A 72 -7.87 -10.69 -0.12
CA ILE A 72 -7.42 -12.02 0.31
C ILE A 72 -8.54 -13.03 0.08
N ALA A 73 -8.22 -14.17 -0.53
CA ALA A 73 -9.12 -15.29 -0.71
C ALA A 73 -8.36 -16.62 -0.68
N GLU A 74 -9.07 -17.72 -0.45
CA GLU A 74 -8.49 -19.06 -0.40
C GLU A 74 -8.13 -19.61 -1.79
N ASN A 75 -8.76 -19.10 -2.85
CA ASN A 75 -8.55 -19.54 -4.22
C ASN A 75 -8.56 -18.36 -5.20
N LYS A 76 -8.09 -18.63 -6.43
CA LYS A 76 -7.93 -17.64 -7.50
C LYS A 76 -9.28 -17.09 -7.96
N GLU A 77 -10.28 -17.95 -8.07
CA GLU A 77 -11.60 -17.63 -8.59
C GLU A 77 -12.30 -16.61 -7.68
N ASP A 78 -12.24 -16.82 -6.38
CA ASP A 78 -12.81 -15.92 -5.38
C ASP A 78 -12.01 -14.61 -5.29
N LEU A 79 -10.68 -14.66 -5.40
CA LEU A 79 -9.86 -13.44 -5.49
C LEU A 79 -10.25 -12.58 -6.71
N GLN A 80 -10.45 -13.21 -7.87
CA GLN A 80 -10.88 -12.51 -9.08
C GLN A 80 -12.29 -11.90 -8.91
N LYS A 81 -13.22 -12.62 -8.26
CA LYS A 81 -14.56 -12.07 -7.95
C LYS A 81 -14.49 -10.84 -7.04
N LEU A 82 -13.73 -10.92 -5.95
CA LEU A 82 -13.53 -9.79 -5.03
C LEU A 82 -12.97 -8.57 -5.79
N LEU A 83 -11.95 -8.80 -6.61
CA LEU A 83 -11.32 -7.74 -7.39
C LEU A 83 -12.29 -7.10 -8.40
N ASN A 84 -13.10 -7.90 -9.09
CA ASN A 84 -14.11 -7.40 -10.03
C ASN A 84 -15.14 -6.50 -9.34
N ILE A 85 -15.61 -6.90 -8.14
CA ILE A 85 -16.55 -6.09 -7.35
C ILE A 85 -15.91 -4.75 -6.97
N VAL A 86 -14.67 -4.78 -6.45
CA VAL A 86 -13.95 -3.55 -6.10
C VAL A 86 -13.74 -2.67 -7.32
N GLU A 87 -13.38 -3.23 -8.47
CA GLU A 87 -13.19 -2.50 -9.73
C GLU A 87 -14.49 -1.83 -10.18
N GLU A 88 -15.60 -2.57 -10.20
CA GLU A 88 -16.90 -2.08 -10.64
C GLU A 88 -17.40 -0.95 -9.73
N GLU A 89 -17.37 -1.17 -8.42
CA GLU A 89 -17.83 -0.21 -7.42
C GLU A 89 -16.94 1.01 -7.36
N SER A 90 -15.61 0.84 -7.46
CA SER A 90 -14.67 1.95 -7.59
C SER A 90 -15.01 2.82 -8.79
N ARG A 91 -15.26 2.21 -9.95
CA ARG A 91 -15.60 2.93 -11.19
C ARG A 91 -16.92 3.70 -11.07
N LYS A 92 -17.96 3.12 -10.47
CA LYS A 92 -19.24 3.81 -10.17
C LYS A 92 -19.01 5.04 -9.29
N LYS A 93 -17.99 5.00 -8.45
CA LYS A 93 -17.55 6.05 -7.53
C LYS A 93 -16.41 6.91 -8.13
N GLY A 94 -16.13 6.83 -9.43
CA GLY A 94 -15.12 7.67 -10.09
C GLY A 94 -13.68 7.43 -9.62
N LEU A 95 -13.40 6.27 -9.01
CA LEU A 95 -12.07 5.77 -8.70
C LEU A 95 -11.64 4.75 -9.76
N GLU A 96 -10.34 4.66 -9.99
CA GLU A 96 -9.75 3.73 -10.95
C GLU A 96 -8.60 2.98 -10.29
N LEU A 97 -8.60 1.65 -10.43
CA LEU A 97 -7.52 0.81 -9.94
C LEU A 97 -6.32 0.89 -10.89
N ASN A 98 -5.14 1.15 -10.34
CA ASN A 98 -3.92 1.21 -11.13
C ASN A 98 -3.33 -0.19 -11.32
N SER A 99 -3.71 -0.87 -12.41
CA SER A 99 -3.23 -2.21 -12.75
C SER A 99 -1.71 -2.34 -12.83
N LYS A 100 -0.97 -1.26 -13.10
CA LYS A 100 0.52 -1.27 -13.12
C LYS A 100 1.12 -1.28 -11.71
N LYS A 101 0.41 -0.77 -10.72
CA LYS A 101 0.84 -0.76 -9.31
C LYS A 101 0.26 -1.92 -8.50
N THR A 102 -0.83 -2.52 -8.95
CA THR A 102 -1.42 -3.69 -8.30
C THR A 102 -0.65 -4.96 -8.67
N GLU A 103 -0.23 -5.71 -7.65
CA GLU A 103 0.43 -7.00 -7.79
C GLU A 103 -0.41 -8.10 -7.12
N VAL A 104 -0.25 -9.34 -7.58
CA VAL A 104 -0.84 -10.53 -6.93
C VAL A 104 0.28 -11.37 -6.33
N MET A 105 0.05 -11.93 -5.15
CA MET A 105 0.98 -12.83 -4.47
C MET A 105 0.23 -14.07 -4.01
N VAL A 106 0.78 -15.24 -4.29
CA VAL A 106 0.24 -16.51 -3.79
C VAL A 106 1.06 -16.94 -2.59
N VAL A 107 0.44 -16.98 -1.41
CA VAL A 107 1.10 -17.44 -0.19
C VAL A 107 1.25 -18.97 -0.23
N ILE A 108 2.47 -19.45 -0.04
CA ILE A 108 2.81 -20.88 -0.08
C ILE A 108 3.33 -21.33 1.29
N SER A 109 2.76 -22.42 1.83
CA SER A 109 3.22 -22.98 3.11
C SER A 109 4.20 -24.14 2.96
N ARG A 110 4.12 -24.91 1.86
CA ARG A 110 4.84 -26.18 1.69
C ARG A 110 5.37 -26.48 0.28
N LYS A 111 4.97 -25.72 -0.74
CA LYS A 111 5.39 -25.96 -2.13
C LYS A 111 6.73 -25.28 -2.40
N GLN A 112 7.60 -25.92 -3.19
CA GLN A 112 8.84 -25.28 -3.68
C GLN A 112 8.54 -24.15 -4.66
N GLU A 113 7.45 -24.27 -5.44
CA GLU A 113 7.07 -23.28 -6.45
C GLU A 113 5.66 -22.73 -6.21
N SER A 114 5.52 -21.43 -6.45
CA SER A 114 4.23 -20.75 -6.43
C SER A 114 3.41 -21.18 -7.63
N PRO A 115 2.17 -21.68 -7.46
CA PRO A 115 1.32 -21.96 -8.61
C PRO A 115 1.03 -20.66 -9.37
N LYS A 116 0.78 -20.81 -10.67
CA LYS A 116 0.41 -19.70 -11.55
C LYS A 116 -0.97 -19.16 -11.14
N CYS A 117 -1.04 -17.87 -10.83
CA CYS A 117 -2.26 -17.18 -10.43
C CYS A 117 -2.51 -16.01 -11.39
N ASP A 118 -3.26 -16.30 -12.45
CA ASP A 118 -3.60 -15.31 -13.46
C ASP A 118 -4.84 -14.51 -13.00
N ILE A 119 -4.60 -13.31 -12.46
CA ILE A 119 -5.63 -12.34 -12.07
C ILE A 119 -5.59 -11.14 -13.02
N PHE A 120 -6.76 -10.56 -13.32
CA PHE A 120 -6.92 -9.51 -14.31
C PHE A 120 -7.70 -8.30 -13.77
N ILE A 121 -7.32 -7.09 -14.19
CA ILE A 121 -8.07 -5.84 -14.02
C ILE A 121 -8.28 -5.26 -15.43
N ASN A 122 -9.51 -4.96 -15.86
CA ASN A 122 -9.80 -4.49 -17.22
C ASN A 122 -9.09 -5.31 -18.33
N LYS A 123 -9.05 -6.65 -18.19
CA LYS A 123 -8.33 -7.58 -19.10
C LYS A 123 -6.79 -7.46 -19.08
N VAL A 124 -6.22 -6.56 -18.26
CA VAL A 124 -4.79 -6.46 -18.02
C VAL A 124 -4.41 -7.46 -16.93
N LYS A 125 -3.50 -8.37 -17.28
CA LYS A 125 -2.97 -9.35 -16.32
C LYS A 125 -2.11 -8.65 -15.27
N LEU A 126 -2.39 -8.92 -14.00
CA LEU A 126 -1.57 -8.42 -12.89
C LEU A 126 -0.23 -9.15 -12.81
N LYS A 127 0.79 -8.43 -12.34
CA LYS A 127 2.10 -9.01 -12.08
C LYS A 127 2.02 -9.91 -10.84
N GLN A 128 2.37 -11.18 -11.01
CA GLN A 128 2.56 -12.09 -9.88
C GLN A 128 3.95 -11.86 -9.26
N THR A 129 4.02 -11.71 -7.94
CA THR A 129 5.26 -11.47 -7.19
C THR A 129 5.44 -12.48 -6.06
N GLU A 130 6.69 -12.72 -5.68
CA GLU A 130 7.05 -13.54 -4.51
C GLU A 130 7.26 -12.70 -3.24
N LYS A 131 7.47 -11.39 -3.40
CA LYS A 131 7.65 -10.46 -2.28
C LYS A 131 7.04 -9.12 -2.62
N PHE A 132 6.45 -8.50 -1.62
CA PHE A 132 5.81 -7.20 -1.76
C PHE A 132 6.13 -6.33 -0.54
N LYS A 133 6.34 -5.02 -0.76
CA LYS A 133 6.57 -4.07 0.33
C LYS A 133 5.23 -3.44 0.72
N TYR A 134 4.70 -3.85 1.87
CA TYR A 134 3.45 -3.34 2.43
C TYR A 134 3.74 -2.55 3.70
N LEU A 135 3.28 -1.30 3.77
CA LEU A 135 3.48 -0.39 4.92
C LEU A 135 4.93 -0.31 5.42
N GLY A 136 5.89 -0.35 4.50
CA GLY A 136 7.32 -0.28 4.81
C GLY A 136 8.01 -1.62 5.07
N THR A 137 7.26 -2.72 5.16
CA THR A 137 7.77 -4.06 5.49
C THR A 137 7.67 -4.98 4.29
N ILE A 138 8.72 -5.76 4.03
CA ILE A 138 8.70 -6.80 2.99
C ILE A 138 7.96 -8.03 3.52
N ILE A 139 6.87 -8.36 2.85
CA ILE A 139 6.13 -9.61 3.04
C ILE A 139 6.57 -10.57 1.94
N SER A 140 6.96 -11.78 2.32
CA SER A 140 7.33 -12.85 1.38
C SER A 140 6.20 -13.87 1.26
N ASN A 141 6.04 -14.45 0.07
CA ASN A 141 5.06 -15.49 -0.20
C ASN A 141 5.27 -16.77 0.61
N ASP A 142 6.50 -17.07 1.00
CA ASP A 142 6.89 -18.21 1.84
C ASP A 142 6.75 -17.95 3.35
N GLY A 143 6.26 -16.77 3.73
CA GLY A 143 6.11 -16.34 5.13
C GLY A 143 7.43 -16.09 5.87
N LYS A 144 8.60 -16.21 5.21
CA LYS A 144 9.90 -16.02 5.85
C LYS A 144 10.26 -14.55 5.96
N THR A 145 10.84 -14.18 7.10
CA THR A 145 11.27 -12.81 7.40
C THR A 145 12.70 -12.49 6.95
N ASN A 146 13.46 -13.48 6.48
CA ASN A 146 14.88 -13.32 6.08
C ASN A 146 15.06 -12.15 5.10
N ARG A 147 14.18 -12.04 4.09
CA ARG A 147 14.25 -10.96 3.09
C ARG A 147 14.08 -9.58 3.71
N GLU A 148 13.17 -9.44 4.68
CA GLU A 148 12.94 -8.18 5.42
C GLU A 148 14.13 -7.85 6.33
N ILE A 149 14.64 -8.84 7.08
CA ILE A 149 15.80 -8.65 7.97
C ILE A 149 17.00 -8.17 7.17
N SER A 150 17.29 -8.80 6.02
CA SER A 150 18.36 -8.37 5.13
C SER A 150 18.14 -6.94 4.61
N ALA A 151 16.92 -6.58 4.21
CA ALA A 151 16.60 -5.24 3.72
C ALA A 151 16.77 -4.17 4.82
N ARG A 152 16.30 -4.45 6.05
CA ARG A 152 16.47 -3.54 7.21
C ARG A 152 17.94 -3.38 7.57
N THR A 153 18.71 -4.47 7.55
CA THR A 153 20.15 -4.44 7.80
C THR A 153 20.87 -3.58 6.75
N ALA A 154 20.52 -3.72 5.47
CA ALA A 154 21.09 -2.91 4.40
C ALA A 154 20.73 -1.42 4.55
N GLN A 155 19.48 -1.10 4.88
CA GLN A 155 19.05 0.27 5.12
C GLN A 155 19.78 0.90 6.31
N ALA A 156 19.93 0.16 7.41
CA ALA A 156 20.67 0.59 8.58
C ALA A 156 22.15 0.86 8.23
N LYS A 157 22.79 -0.03 7.47
CA LYS A 157 24.16 0.17 6.98
C LYS A 157 24.29 1.43 6.14
N ILE A 158 23.37 1.66 5.19
CA ILE A 158 23.39 2.85 4.33
C ILE A 158 23.25 4.13 5.17
N ASN A 159 22.29 4.17 6.10
CA ASN A 159 22.08 5.33 6.97
C ASN A 159 23.28 5.57 7.90
N PHE A 160 23.85 4.51 8.45
CA PHE A 160 25.09 4.60 9.23
C PHE A 160 26.23 5.21 8.43
N GLN A 161 26.44 4.79 7.18
CA GLN A 161 27.50 5.35 6.33
C GLN A 161 27.29 6.85 6.06
N LYS A 162 26.05 7.29 5.85
CA LYS A 162 25.73 8.72 5.68
C LYS A 162 26.07 9.55 6.92
N MET A 163 25.92 8.96 8.11
CA MET A 163 26.16 9.63 9.39
C MET A 163 27.49 9.26 10.04
N LYS A 164 28.36 8.52 9.32
CA LYS A 164 29.59 7.94 9.88
C LYS A 164 30.47 8.99 10.54
N THR A 165 30.64 10.14 9.89
CA THR A 165 31.44 11.27 10.38
C THR A 165 30.97 11.82 11.72
N ILE A 166 29.68 11.72 12.04
CA ILE A 166 29.12 12.13 13.34
C ILE A 166 29.19 10.97 14.31
N LEU A 167 28.71 9.79 13.91
CA LEU A 167 28.56 8.63 14.80
C LEU A 167 29.89 8.04 15.27
N THR A 168 30.96 8.14 14.48
CA THR A 168 32.30 7.61 14.84
C THR A 168 33.26 8.68 15.35
N ASN A 169 32.83 9.94 15.50
CA ASN A 169 33.71 11.02 15.96
C ASN A 169 33.94 10.94 17.47
N LYS A 170 35.20 10.76 17.88
CA LYS A 170 35.60 10.68 19.29
C LYS A 170 35.52 12.03 20.02
N HIS A 171 35.53 13.14 19.29
CA HIS A 171 35.40 14.49 19.84
C HIS A 171 33.95 14.89 20.11
N ILE A 172 32.98 14.11 19.63
CA ILE A 172 31.55 14.32 19.91
C ILE A 172 31.13 13.37 21.04
N SER A 173 30.53 13.94 22.09
CA SER A 173 30.00 13.16 23.21
C SER A 173 29.01 12.09 22.72
N ILE A 174 28.93 10.96 23.42
CA ILE A 174 28.01 9.88 23.06
C ILE A 174 26.55 10.35 23.10
N GLU A 175 26.22 11.24 24.03
CA GLU A 175 24.88 11.80 24.19
C GLU A 175 24.50 12.69 23.01
N THR A 176 25.42 13.52 22.53
CA THR A 176 25.20 14.31 21.30
C THR A 176 25.05 13.43 20.07
N ARG A 177 25.82 12.33 19.96
CA ARG A 177 25.69 11.37 18.85
C ARG A 177 24.35 10.65 18.83
N LYS A 178 23.81 10.28 19.99
CA LYS A 178 22.48 9.66 20.10
C LYS A 178 21.35 10.60 19.68
N ARG A 179 21.45 11.90 19.99
CA ARG A 179 20.44 12.90 19.59
C ARG A 179 20.39 13.16 18.08
N ALA A 180 21.41 12.77 17.33
CA ALA A 180 21.44 12.90 15.88
C ALA A 180 20.70 11.76 15.15
N LEU A 181 20.39 10.66 15.85
CA LEU A 181 19.61 9.52 15.36
C LEU A 181 18.10 9.79 15.54
#